data_AF-A0A7M5UPC1-F1
#
_entry.id   AF-A0A7M5UPC1-F1
#
_cell.length_a   1.000
_cell.length_b   1.000
_cell.length_c   1.000
_cell.angle_alpha   90.00
_cell.angle_beta   90.00
_cell.angle_gamma   90.00
#
_symmetry.space_group_name_H-M   'P 1'
#
loop_
_entity.id
_entity.type
_entity.pdbx_description
1 polymer ?
#
loop_
_entity_poly.entity_id
_entity_poly.type
_entity_poly.pdbx_seq_one_letter_code
_entity_poly.pdbx_strand_id
1 'polypeptide(L)'
;MSRETAWSNWNEWKHCKKLFFSNDNSEISKAIDFVKMWKARIRTGSMPVSIDLTSILFGAKIQLDGSNLENEQQALLCGAMALVRFVNGITDQFQTGFYAQPVQNIADKIDIPEWMVELRHEITHGQIPSVDLVPKV
;
A
#
# COMPACT_ATOMS: atom_id res chain seq x y z
N MET A 1 29.03 -1.05 0.38
CA MET A 1 28.25 -0.51 -0.76
C MET A 1 27.36 0.60 -0.22
N SER A 2 27.40 1.80 -0.80
CA SER A 2 26.49 2.89 -0.43
C SER A 2 25.07 2.52 -0.83
N ARG A 3 24.11 2.63 0.09
CA ARG A 3 22.69 2.38 -0.19
C ARG A 3 22.19 3.51 -1.11
N GLU A 4 21.88 3.18 -2.36
CA GLU A 4 21.28 4.13 -3.30
C GLU A 4 19.88 4.53 -2.82
N THR A 5 19.55 5.82 -2.94
CA THR A 5 18.22 6.36 -2.64
C THR A 5 17.65 7.02 -3.87
N ALA A 6 16.33 6.94 -4.04
CA ALA A 6 15.65 7.47 -5.22
C ALA A 6 15.37 8.99 -5.16
N TRP A 7 15.31 9.53 -3.94
CA TRP A 7 15.23 10.97 -3.71
C TRP A 7 16.62 11.59 -3.80
N SER A 8 16.67 12.81 -4.32
CA SER A 8 17.89 13.58 -4.54
C SER A 8 18.46 14.12 -3.24
N ASN A 9 17.59 14.40 -2.26
CA ASN A 9 17.97 14.86 -0.92
C ASN A 9 16.84 14.65 0.10
N TRP A 10 17.15 14.83 1.38
CA TRP A 10 16.19 14.66 2.47
C TRP A 10 15.02 15.64 2.47
N ASN A 11 15.16 16.82 1.84
CA ASN A 11 14.06 17.77 1.75
C ASN A 11 12.99 17.28 0.76
N GLU A 12 13.40 16.70 -0.37
CA GLU A 12 12.51 16.07 -1.34
C GLU A 12 11.72 14.93 -0.67
N TRP A 13 12.40 14.06 0.09
CA TRP A 13 11.76 13.01 0.88
C TRP A 13 10.72 13.56 1.87
N LYS A 14 11.11 14.54 2.70
CA LYS A 14 10.22 15.15 3.70
C LYS A 14 9.02 15.83 3.05
N HIS A 15 9.22 16.48 1.91
CA HIS A 15 8.14 17.12 1.16
C HIS A 15 7.14 16.09 0.63
N CYS A 16 7.61 15.04 -0.04
CA CYS A 16 6.75 13.94 -0.50
C CYS A 16 5.96 13.30 0.66
N LYS A 17 6.62 13.04 1.80
CA LYS A 17 5.93 12.55 3.01
C LYS A 17 4.83 13.51 3.46
N LYS A 18 5.09 14.81 3.53
CA LYS A 18 4.08 15.81 3.93
C LYS A 18 2.86 15.77 3.00
N LEU A 19 3.07 15.63 1.69
CA LEU A 19 2.00 15.57 0.70
C LEU A 19 1.10 14.33 0.89
N PHE A 20 1.68 13.16 1.20
CA PHE A 20 0.89 11.94 1.45
C PHE A 20 -0.09 12.09 2.63
N PHE A 21 0.31 12.81 3.69
CA PHE A 21 -0.52 13.01 4.88
C PHE A 21 -1.32 14.33 4.84
N SER A 22 -1.50 14.91 3.66
CA SER A 22 -2.42 16.03 3.47
C SER A 22 -3.87 15.54 3.45
N ASN A 23 -4.81 16.44 3.73
CA ASN A 23 -6.25 16.18 3.57
C ASN A 23 -6.72 16.45 2.13
N ASP A 24 -5.87 17.00 1.26
CA ASP A 24 -6.19 17.29 -0.14
C ASP A 24 -5.74 16.16 -1.08
N ASN A 25 -6.70 15.55 -1.79
CA ASN A 25 -6.44 14.49 -2.77
C ASN A 25 -5.55 14.96 -3.93
N SER A 26 -5.51 16.26 -4.25
CA SER A 26 -4.58 16.84 -5.23
C SER A 26 -3.13 16.79 -4.74
N GLU A 27 -2.90 17.08 -3.45
CA GLU A 27 -1.57 16.99 -2.84
C GLU A 27 -1.09 15.54 -2.74
N ILE A 28 -1.98 14.62 -2.35
CA ILE A 28 -1.68 13.18 -2.31
C ILE A 28 -1.34 12.67 -3.73
N SER A 29 -2.06 13.11 -4.76
CA SER A 29 -1.76 12.77 -6.15
C SER A 29 -0.35 13.19 -6.57
N LYS A 30 0.09 14.39 -6.18
CA LYS A 30 1.47 14.85 -6.40
C LYS A 30 2.48 13.94 -5.68
N ALA A 31 2.18 13.49 -4.46
CA ALA A 31 3.04 12.57 -3.72
C ALA A 31 3.22 11.23 -4.46
N ILE A 32 2.15 10.71 -5.05
CA ILE A 32 2.18 9.50 -5.89
C ILE A 32 3.07 9.71 -7.12
N ASP A 33 3.00 10.89 -7.75
CA ASP A 33 3.85 11.20 -8.89
C ASP A 33 5.33 11.32 -8.51
N PHE A 34 5.65 11.81 -7.31
CA PHE A 34 7.02 11.70 -6.76
C PHE A 34 7.47 10.24 -6.68
N VAL A 35 6.64 9.33 -6.17
CA VAL A 35 7.00 7.90 -6.09
C VAL A 35 7.20 7.29 -7.48
N LYS A 36 6.35 7.60 -8.46
CA LYS A 36 6.54 7.18 -9.86
C LYS A 36 7.86 7.69 -10.43
N MET A 37 8.17 8.96 -10.20
CA MET A 37 9.42 9.58 -10.63
C MET A 37 10.64 8.91 -9.97
N TRP A 38 10.56 8.65 -8.67
CA TRP A 38 11.59 7.95 -7.92
C TRP A 38 11.82 6.53 -8.46
N LYS A 39 10.77 5.80 -8.82
CA LYS A 39 10.89 4.49 -9.48
C LYS A 39 11.69 4.56 -10.78
N ALA A 40 11.47 5.60 -11.59
CA ALA A 40 12.20 5.80 -12.83
C ALA A 40 13.69 6.18 -12.63
N ARG A 41 14.07 6.69 -11.45
CA ARG A 41 15.45 7.06 -11.12
C ARG A 41 16.28 5.89 -10.61
N ILE A 42 15.64 4.90 -9.96
CA ILE A 42 16.34 3.72 -9.44
C ILE A 42 16.85 2.91 -10.64
N ARG A 43 18.18 2.80 -10.74
CA ARG A 43 18.85 2.00 -11.79
C ARG A 43 19.12 0.57 -11.35
N THR A 44 19.42 0.38 -10.07
CA THR A 44 19.72 -0.91 -9.48
C THR A 44 18.82 -1.18 -8.28
N GLY A 45 18.22 -2.36 -8.23
CA GLY A 45 17.28 -2.74 -7.16
C GLY A 45 15.85 -2.24 -7.39
N SER A 46 15.09 -2.18 -6.29
CA SER A 46 13.67 -1.81 -6.28
C SER A 46 13.41 -0.72 -5.25
N MET A 47 12.29 -0.01 -5.42
CA MET A 47 11.80 0.93 -4.42
C MET A 47 11.56 0.18 -3.09
N PRO A 48 11.88 0.76 -1.93
CA PRO A 48 11.46 0.22 -0.65
C PRO A 48 9.96 -0.10 -0.64
N VAL A 49 9.62 -1.33 -0.25
CA VAL A 49 8.25 -1.85 -0.32
C VAL A 49 7.26 -0.95 0.42
N SER A 50 7.64 -0.38 1.56
CA SER A 50 6.78 0.55 2.32
C SER A 50 6.37 1.79 1.52
N ILE A 51 7.25 2.34 0.68
CA ILE A 51 6.94 3.51 -0.17
C ILE A 51 5.95 3.11 -1.26
N ASP A 52 6.18 1.95 -1.88
CA ASP A 52 5.32 1.42 -2.94
C ASP A 52 3.92 1.13 -2.44
N LEU A 53 3.83 0.42 -1.31
CA LEU A 53 2.54 0.09 -0.70
C LEU A 53 1.79 1.35 -0.25
N THR A 54 2.50 2.34 0.30
CA THR A 54 1.90 3.64 0.64
C THR A 54 1.31 4.31 -0.60
N SER A 55 2.07 4.38 -1.69
CA SER A 55 1.58 4.97 -2.94
C SER A 55 0.35 4.24 -3.51
N ILE A 56 0.31 2.91 -3.39
CA ILE A 56 -0.81 2.10 -3.86
C ILE A 56 -2.06 2.34 -3.01
N LEU A 57 -1.92 2.31 -1.67
CA LEU A 57 -3.03 2.54 -0.75
C LEU A 57 -3.66 3.93 -0.92
N PHE A 58 -2.83 4.97 -0.98
CA PHE A 58 -3.32 6.34 -1.19
C PHE A 58 -3.92 6.55 -2.58
N GLY A 59 -3.37 5.88 -3.61
CA GLY A 59 -3.97 5.88 -4.94
C GLY A 59 -5.38 5.28 -4.94
N ALA A 60 -5.56 4.15 -4.26
CA ALA A 60 -6.86 3.53 -4.11
C ALA A 60 -7.82 4.38 -3.26
N LYS A 61 -7.34 5.03 -2.19
CA LYS A 61 -8.13 6.00 -1.41
C LYS A 61 -8.68 7.13 -2.30
N ILE A 62 -7.84 7.74 -3.13
CA ILE A 62 -8.30 8.82 -4.04
C ILE A 62 -9.39 8.32 -5.00
N GLN A 63 -9.24 7.09 -5.52
CA GLN A 63 -10.24 6.49 -6.41
C GLN A 63 -11.56 6.22 -5.68
N LEU A 64 -11.51 5.74 -4.44
CA LEU A 64 -12.68 5.53 -3.60
C LEU A 64 -13.37 6.86 -3.26
N ASP A 65 -12.63 7.86 -2.80
CA ASP A 65 -13.15 9.19 -2.45
C ASP A 65 -13.82 9.89 -3.65
N GLY A 66 -13.27 9.71 -4.85
CA GLY A 66 -13.77 10.29 -6.10
C GLY A 66 -14.75 9.40 -6.86
N SER A 67 -15.15 8.25 -6.29
CA SER A 67 -16.02 7.31 -6.97
C SER A 67 -17.46 7.82 -7.08
N ASN A 68 -18.15 7.36 -8.11
CA ASN A 68 -19.58 7.58 -8.34
C ASN A 68 -20.26 6.22 -8.59
N LEU A 69 -21.59 6.22 -8.72
CA LEU A 69 -22.36 4.98 -8.90
C LEU A 69 -21.91 4.11 -10.09
N GLU A 70 -21.31 4.71 -11.13
CA GLU A 70 -20.87 4.00 -12.33
C GLU A 70 -19.54 3.27 -12.12
N ASN A 71 -18.66 3.81 -11.27
CA ASN A 71 -17.30 3.30 -11.07
C ASN A 71 -17.01 2.81 -9.64
N GLU A 72 -17.98 2.89 -8.73
CA GLU A 72 -17.87 2.48 -7.33
C GLU A 72 -17.32 1.06 -7.21
N GLN A 73 -17.88 0.10 -7.96
CA GLN A 73 -17.41 -1.28 -7.93
C GLN A 73 -15.94 -1.41 -8.37
N GLN A 74 -15.50 -0.61 -9.34
CA GLN A 74 -14.10 -0.61 -9.79
C GLN A 74 -13.18 -0.01 -8.72
N ALA A 75 -13.60 1.10 -8.09
CA ALA A 75 -12.86 1.71 -7.00
C ALA A 75 -12.73 0.75 -5.79
N LEU A 76 -13.80 0.02 -5.46
CA LEU A 76 -13.79 -1.02 -4.43
C LEU A 76 -12.83 -2.15 -4.76
N LEU A 77 -12.84 -2.65 -5.99
CA LEU A 77 -11.88 -3.66 -6.46
C LEU A 77 -10.43 -3.17 -6.34
N CYS A 78 -10.17 -1.91 -6.71
CA CYS A 78 -8.86 -1.29 -6.58
C CYS A 78 -8.42 -1.16 -5.11
N GLY A 79 -9.32 -0.73 -4.22
CA GLY A 79 -9.09 -0.67 -2.77
C GLY A 79 -8.80 -2.05 -2.17
N ALA A 80 -9.62 -3.04 -2.50
CA ALA A 80 -9.46 -4.42 -2.04
C ALA A 80 -8.11 -5.00 -2.48
N MET A 81 -7.73 -4.80 -3.75
CA MET A 81 -6.43 -5.25 -4.24
C MET A 81 -5.27 -4.49 -3.59
N ALA A 82 -5.42 -3.19 -3.32
CA ALA A 82 -4.42 -2.40 -2.61
C ALA A 82 -4.17 -2.95 -1.19
N LEU A 83 -5.22 -3.32 -0.46
CA LEU A 83 -5.13 -3.96 0.87
C LEU A 83 -4.43 -5.33 0.80
N VAL A 84 -4.82 -6.17 -0.15
CA VAL A 84 -4.18 -7.48 -0.35
C VAL A 84 -2.69 -7.31 -0.67
N ARG A 85 -2.33 -6.34 -1.52
CA ARG A 85 -0.93 -6.01 -1.83
C ARG A 85 -0.20 -5.49 -0.60
N PHE A 86 -0.85 -4.70 0.25
CA PHE A 86 -0.26 -4.21 1.49
C PHE A 86 0.08 -5.35 2.44
N VAL A 87 -0.88 -6.21 2.76
CA VAL A 87 -0.67 -7.34 3.68
C VAL A 87 0.40 -8.27 3.14
N ASN A 88 0.27 -8.73 1.89
CA ASN A 88 1.28 -9.61 1.27
C ASN A 88 2.65 -8.94 1.24
N GLY A 89 2.72 -7.69 0.76
CA GLY A 89 3.97 -6.98 0.60
C GLY A 89 4.72 -6.81 1.92
N ILE A 90 4.02 -6.57 3.03
CA ILE A 90 4.67 -6.53 4.35
C ILE A 90 5.06 -7.92 4.80
N THR A 91 4.17 -8.92 4.79
CA THR A 91 4.49 -10.26 5.29
C THR A 91 5.59 -10.95 4.48
N ASP A 92 5.65 -10.69 3.18
CA ASP A 92 6.68 -11.24 2.29
C ASP A 92 8.08 -10.74 2.66
N GLN A 93 8.23 -9.53 3.22
CA GLN A 93 9.53 -9.05 3.71
C GLN A 93 10.09 -9.91 4.85
N PHE A 94 9.23 -10.63 5.57
CA PHE A 94 9.59 -11.45 6.72
C PHE A 94 9.56 -12.96 6.43
N GLN A 95 9.21 -13.33 5.19
CA GLN A 95 9.25 -14.70 4.69
C GLN A 95 10.69 -15.15 4.40
N THR A 96 11.51 -15.21 5.45
CA THR A 96 12.97 -15.42 5.39
C THR A 96 13.40 -16.89 5.50
N GLY A 97 12.48 -17.79 5.82
CA GLY A 97 12.75 -19.21 5.96
C GLY A 97 12.88 -19.94 4.61
N PHE A 98 13.52 -21.12 4.64
CA PHE A 98 13.66 -21.98 3.46
C PHE A 98 12.30 -22.46 2.91
N TYR A 99 11.31 -22.61 3.79
CA TYR A 99 9.93 -22.97 3.44
C TYR A 99 8.99 -21.79 3.64
N ALA A 100 7.99 -21.69 2.75
CA ALA A 100 6.84 -20.80 2.87
C ALA A 100 6.17 -20.97 4.25
N GLN A 101 6.06 -19.89 5.03
CA GLN A 101 5.26 -19.87 6.25
C GLN A 101 3.86 -19.32 5.93
N PRO A 102 2.82 -19.76 6.66
CA PRO A 102 1.50 -19.15 6.57
C PRO A 102 1.56 -17.64 6.88
N VAL A 103 0.82 -16.84 6.11
CA VAL A 103 0.75 -15.38 6.27
C VAL A 103 0.36 -15.00 7.71
N GLN A 104 -0.59 -15.72 8.31
CA GLN A 104 -1.00 -15.52 9.70
C GLN A 104 0.18 -15.62 10.68
N ASN A 105 0.97 -16.69 10.59
CA ASN A 105 2.11 -16.91 11.46
C ASN A 105 3.19 -15.82 11.33
N ILE A 106 3.29 -15.18 10.16
CA ILE A 106 4.20 -14.06 9.96
C ILE A 106 3.60 -12.79 10.57
N ALA A 107 2.32 -12.52 10.29
CA ALA A 107 1.57 -11.37 10.81
C ALA A 107 1.63 -11.30 12.34
N ASP A 108 1.42 -12.43 13.02
CA ASP A 108 1.51 -12.53 14.48
C ASP A 108 2.90 -12.15 15.03
N LYS A 109 3.97 -12.40 14.26
CA LYS A 109 5.36 -12.07 14.67
C LYS A 109 5.71 -10.60 14.48
N ILE A 110 4.98 -9.90 13.60
CA ILE A 110 5.26 -8.50 13.23
C ILE A 110 4.13 -7.57 13.68
N ASP A 111 3.26 -8.05 14.58
CA ASP A 111 2.14 -7.32 15.16
C ASP A 111 1.19 -6.72 14.11
N ILE A 112 0.96 -7.41 12.99
CA ILE A 112 -0.14 -7.08 12.08
C ILE A 112 -1.44 -7.64 12.68
N PRO A 113 -2.46 -6.80 12.92
CA PRO A 113 -3.77 -7.25 13.36
C PRO A 113 -4.34 -8.41 12.52
N GLU A 114 -4.83 -9.44 13.22
CA GLU A 114 -5.44 -10.64 12.63
C GLU A 114 -6.55 -10.31 11.63
N TRP A 115 -7.42 -9.35 11.96
CA TRP A 115 -8.52 -8.93 11.08
C TRP A 115 -8.04 -8.46 9.69
N MET A 116 -6.82 -7.92 9.56
CA MET A 116 -6.29 -7.55 8.24
C MET A 116 -5.90 -8.77 7.41
N VAL A 117 -5.41 -9.83 8.06
CA VAL A 117 -5.07 -11.09 7.38
C VAL A 117 -6.35 -11.81 6.97
N GLU A 118 -7.35 -11.83 7.84
CA GLU A 118 -8.70 -12.35 7.55
C GLU A 118 -9.34 -11.58 6.38
N LEU A 119 -9.37 -10.24 6.45
CA LEU A 119 -9.88 -9.39 5.38
C LEU A 119 -9.17 -9.66 4.04
N ARG A 120 -7.84 -9.81 4.06
CA ARG A 120 -7.06 -10.18 2.89
C ARG A 120 -7.45 -11.57 2.37
N HIS A 121 -7.68 -12.55 3.25
CA HIS A 121 -8.14 -13.89 2.86
C HIS A 121 -9.53 -13.83 2.20
N GLU A 122 -10.48 -13.14 2.83
CA GLU A 122 -11.84 -12.92 2.33
C GLU A 122 -11.85 -12.25 0.95
N ILE A 123 -11.08 -11.18 0.76
CA ILE A 123 -10.97 -10.50 -0.54
C ILE A 123 -10.46 -11.45 -1.64
N THR A 124 -9.49 -12.32 -1.31
CA THR A 124 -8.86 -13.19 -2.32
C THR A 124 -9.64 -14.45 -2.67
N HIS A 125 -10.38 -15.02 -1.73
CA HIS A 125 -11.03 -16.32 -1.90
C HIS A 125 -12.55 -16.28 -1.71
N GLY A 126 -13.06 -15.26 -1.01
CA GLY A 126 -14.47 -15.06 -0.72
C GLY A 126 -15.08 -13.97 -1.60
N GLN A 127 -15.86 -13.09 -0.96
CA GLN A 127 -16.44 -11.92 -1.59
C GLN A 127 -15.76 -10.67 -1.06
N ILE A 128 -15.65 -9.64 -1.91
CA ILE A 128 -15.14 -8.35 -1.48
C ILE A 128 -16.19 -7.75 -0.54
N PRO A 129 -15.84 -7.49 0.74
CA PRO A 129 -16.78 -6.93 1.69
C PRO A 129 -17.23 -5.54 1.25
N SER A 130 -18.48 -5.19 1.57
CA SER A 130 -18.95 -3.80 1.39
C SER A 130 -18.13 -2.86 2.28
N VAL A 131 -18.04 -1.59 1.89
CA VAL A 131 -17.27 -0.56 2.62
C VAL A 131 -17.66 -0.48 4.11
N ASP A 132 -18.92 -0.81 4.43
CA ASP A 132 -19.47 -0.77 5.78
C ASP A 132 -18.88 -1.80 6.75
N LEU A 133 -18.21 -2.84 6.23
CA LEU A 133 -17.66 -3.93 7.04
C LEU A 133 -16.21 -3.69 7.49
N VAL A 134 -15.54 -2.66 6.97
CA VAL A 134 -14.19 -2.29 7.45
C VAL A 134 -14.34 -1.61 8.81
N PRO A 135 -13.75 -2.14 9.91
CA PRO A 135 -13.86 -1.53 11.22
C PRO A 135 -13.40 -0.08 11.18
N LYS A 136 -14.25 0.85 11.62
CA LYS A 136 -13.86 2.23 11.83
C LYS A 136 -12.96 2.26 13.06
N VAL A 137 -11.65 2.39 12.84
CA VAL A 137 -10.63 2.61 13.88
C VAL A 137 -10.69 4.06 14.36
#